data_AF-A0A353YZZ2-F1
#
_entry.id   AF-A0A353YZZ2-F1
#
_cell.length_a   1.000
_cell.length_b   1.000
_cell.length_c   1.000
_cell.angle_alpha   90.00
_cell.angle_beta   90.00
_cell.angle_gamma   90.00
#
_symmetry.space_group_name_H-M   'P 1'
#
loop_
_entity.id
_entity.type
_entity.pdbx_description
1 polymer ?
#
loop_
_entity_poly.entity_id
_entity_poly.type
_entity_poly.pdbx_seq_one_letter_code
_entity_poly.pdbx_strand_id
1 'polypeptide(L)'
;MIGIIIYTQSPVVKYFWANTKTALQNLDLTFYGLIHIVLMLAAIVGLTIGSALAKRKPTDIEKFKTMLVWFSIVLLIIFIAIPWPFSPLSSRPNFRAF
;
A
#
# COMPACT_ATOMS: atom_id res chain seq x y z
N MET A 1 -1.62 -11.04 -7.19
CA MET A 1 -2.32 -10.73 -8.47
C MET A 1 -3.74 -10.22 -8.25
N ILE A 2 -4.53 -10.79 -7.33
CA ILE A 2 -5.91 -10.35 -7.02
C ILE A 2 -6.03 -8.82 -6.82
N GLY A 3 -5.13 -8.19 -6.06
CA GLY A 3 -5.17 -6.74 -5.84
C GLY A 3 -5.05 -5.90 -7.12
N ILE A 4 -4.24 -6.33 -8.10
CA ILE A 4 -4.11 -5.64 -9.38
C ILE A 4 -5.38 -5.78 -10.21
N ILE A 5 -6.01 -6.95 -10.18
CA ILE A 5 -7.29 -7.20 -10.88
C ILE A 5 -8.39 -6.29 -10.31
N ILE A 6 -8.46 -6.16 -8.98
CA ILE A 6 -9.46 -5.28 -8.33
C ILE A 6 -9.18 -3.81 -8.68
N TYR A 7 -7.91 -3.40 -8.69
CA TYR A 7 -7.52 -2.04 -9.06
C TYR A 7 -7.94 -1.69 -10.49
N THR A 8 -7.67 -2.56 -11.47
CA THR A 8 -8.02 -2.30 -12.87
C THR A 8 -9.51 -2.32 -13.15
N GLN A 9 -10.29 -3.10 -12.38
CA GLN A 9 -11.75 -3.14 -12.53
C GLN A 9 -12.47 -2.02 -11.79
N SER A 10 -11.81 -1.35 -10.85
CA SER A 10 -12.43 -0.33 -10.00
C SER A 10 -12.94 0.88 -10.81
N PRO A 11 -14.22 1.27 -10.67
CA PRO A 11 -14.76 2.45 -11.34
C PRO A 11 -14.11 3.75 -10.86
N VAL A 12 -13.65 3.80 -9.60
CA VAL A 12 -12.95 4.95 -9.01
C VAL A 12 -11.61 5.19 -9.73
N VAL A 13 -10.87 4.11 -9.99
CA VAL A 13 -9.58 4.18 -10.69
C VAL A 13 -9.78 4.58 -12.15
N LYS A 14 -10.77 4.00 -12.83
CA LYS A 14 -11.13 4.38 -14.21
C LYS A 14 -11.48 5.87 -14.31
N TYR A 15 -12.28 6.38 -13.36
CA TYR A 15 -12.62 7.80 -13.30
C TYR A 15 -11.40 8.69 -13.08
N PHE A 16 -10.48 8.28 -12.19
CA PHE A 16 -9.23 9.01 -11.91
C PHE A 16 -8.39 9.18 -13.19
N TRP A 17 -8.18 8.10 -13.96
CA TRP A 17 -7.39 8.15 -15.19
C TRP A 17 -8.09 8.91 -16.33
N ALA A 18 -9.42 8.91 -16.38
CA ALA A 18 -10.18 9.70 -17.35
C ALA A 18 -10.17 11.22 -17.06
N ASN A 19 -10.08 11.61 -15.78
CA ASN A 19 -10.20 13.01 -15.33
C ASN A 19 -9.04 13.44 -14.42
N THR A 20 -7.80 13.13 -14.80
CA THR A 20 -6.61 13.29 -13.94
C THR A 20 -6.45 14.69 -13.36
N LYS A 21 -6.64 15.76 -14.15
CA LYS A 21 -6.51 17.15 -13.66
C LYS A 21 -7.43 17.47 -12.48
N THR A 22 -8.70 17.06 -12.56
CA THR A 22 -9.70 17.31 -11.50
C THR A 22 -9.55 16.30 -10.36
N ALA A 23 -9.19 15.06 -10.69
CA ALA A 23 -9.05 13.99 -9.72
C ALA A 23 -7.83 14.20 -8.79
N LEU A 24 -6.75 14.82 -9.27
CA LEU A 24 -5.61 15.20 -8.44
C LEU A 24 -5.97 16.22 -7.34
N GLN A 25 -6.99 17.04 -7.56
CA GLN A 25 -7.46 18.00 -6.56
C GLN A 25 -8.26 17.33 -5.43
N ASN A 26 -8.75 16.10 -5.65
CA ASN A 26 -9.44 15.32 -4.64
C ASN A 26 -8.50 14.28 -4.03
N LEU A 27 -8.25 14.43 -2.72
CA LEU A 27 -7.37 13.53 -1.97
C LEU A 27 -7.86 12.08 -2.00
N ASP A 28 -9.17 11.86 -1.87
CA ASP A 28 -9.77 10.51 -1.93
C ASP A 28 -9.51 9.81 -3.28
N LEU A 29 -9.76 10.51 -4.39
CA LEU A 29 -9.56 9.96 -5.73
C LEU A 29 -8.08 9.69 -5.99
N THR A 30 -7.20 10.60 -5.54
CA THR A 30 -5.75 10.44 -5.65
C THR A 30 -5.23 9.28 -4.80
N PHE A 31 -5.81 9.07 -3.61
CA PHE A 31 -5.43 8.00 -2.73
C PHE A 31 -5.73 6.63 -3.37
N TYR A 32 -6.97 6.39 -3.78
CA TYR A 32 -7.36 5.11 -4.38
C TYR A 32 -6.80 4.91 -5.79
N GLY A 33 -6.68 5.99 -6.56
CA GLY A 33 -6.19 5.97 -7.94
C GLY A 33 -4.68 5.79 -8.05
N LEU A 34 -3.89 6.38 -7.16
CA LEU A 34 -2.43 6.44 -7.33
C LEU A 34 -1.65 6.04 -6.07
N ILE A 35 -1.92 6.67 -4.92
CA ILE A 35 -1.10 6.49 -3.72
C ILE A 35 -1.17 5.04 -3.23
N HIS A 36 -2.37 4.45 -3.20
CA HIS A 36 -2.58 3.12 -2.68
C HIS A 36 -1.80 2.06 -3.48
N ILE A 37 -1.86 2.09 -4.82
CA ILE A 37 -1.14 1.12 -5.65
C ILE A 37 0.38 1.30 -5.52
N VAL A 38 0.87 2.54 -5.42
CA VAL A 38 2.30 2.84 -5.23
C VAL A 38 2.80 2.30 -3.88
N LEU A 39 2.08 2.53 -2.79
CA LEU A 39 2.46 2.02 -1.47
C LEU A 39 2.44 0.48 -1.42
N MET A 40 1.47 -0.17 -2.07
CA MET A 40 1.40 -1.63 -2.12
C MET A 40 2.55 -2.23 -2.94
N LEU A 41 2.93 -1.61 -4.07
CA LEU A 41 4.08 -2.04 -4.85
C LEU A 41 5.39 -1.82 -4.07
N ALA A 42 5.54 -0.67 -3.41
CA ALA A 42 6.70 -0.39 -2.56
C ALA A 42 6.82 -1.41 -1.42
N ALA A 43 5.71 -1.80 -0.79
CA ALA A 43 5.67 -2.83 0.25
C ALA A 43 6.17 -4.19 -0.28
N ILE A 44 5.72 -4.61 -1.47
CA ILE A 44 6.18 -5.87 -2.11
C ILE A 44 7.68 -5.82 -2.40
N VAL A 45 8.16 -4.71 -2.98
CA VAL A 45 9.59 -4.54 -3.29
C VAL A 45 10.43 -4.58 -2.01
N GLY A 46 10.02 -3.83 -0.98
CA GLY A 46 10.68 -3.82 0.32
C GLY A 46 10.71 -5.20 0.98
N LEU A 47 9.60 -5.94 0.92
CA LEU A 47 9.51 -7.30 1.45
C LEU A 47 10.45 -8.26 0.72
N THR A 48 10.52 -8.13 -0.61
CA THR A 48 11.38 -8.97 -1.45
C THR A 48 12.85 -8.71 -1.18
N ILE A 49 13.26 -7.44 -1.07
CA ILE A 49 14.62 -7.03 -0.72
C ILE A 49 14.97 -7.51 0.70
N GLY A 50 14.10 -7.26 1.68
CA GLY A 50 14.30 -7.67 3.07
C GLY A 50 14.47 -9.19 3.21
N SER A 51 13.65 -9.96 2.50
CA SER A 51 13.74 -11.42 2.45
C SER A 51 15.04 -11.90 1.80
N ALA A 52 15.45 -11.28 0.68
CA ALA A 52 16.71 -11.61 0.02
C ALA A 52 17.93 -11.28 0.89
N LEU A 53 17.90 -10.14 1.59
CA LEU A 53 18.97 -9.73 2.52
C LEU A 53 19.06 -10.66 3.73
N ALA A 54 17.92 -11.03 4.33
CA ALA A 54 17.90 -11.94 5.48
C ALA A 54 18.48 -13.33 5.12
N LYS A 55 18.21 -13.83 3.92
CA LYS A 55 18.77 -15.12 3.44
C LYS A 55 20.29 -15.09 3.21
N ARG A 56 20.88 -13.90 3.01
CA ARG A 56 22.32 -13.72 2.76
C ARG A 56 23.13 -13.44 4.04
N LYS A 57 22.50 -13.44 5.21
CA LYS A 57 23.20 -13.22 6.48
C LYS A 57 23.93 -14.48 6.96
N PRO A 58 25.17 -14.35 7.48
CA PRO A 58 25.99 -15.49 7.88
C PRO A 58 25.55 -16.14 9.20
N THR A 59 24.89 -15.39 10.09
CA THR A 59 24.43 -15.88 11.39
C THR A 59 22.91 -15.81 11.51
N ASP A 60 22.32 -16.74 12.26
CA ASP A 60 20.88 -16.75 12.51
C ASP A 60 20.41 -15.47 13.23
N ILE A 61 21.20 -14.96 14.17
CA ILE A 61 20.88 -13.74 14.92
C ILE A 61 20.73 -12.54 13.96
N GLU A 62 21.68 -12.35 13.04
CA GLU A 62 21.61 -11.25 12.07
C GLU A 62 20.47 -11.43 11.06
N LYS A 63 20.17 -12.67 10.68
CA LYS A 63 19.02 -13.00 9.82
C LYS A 63 17.71 -12.59 10.47
N PHE A 64 17.46 -12.99 11.72
CA PHE A 64 16.24 -12.63 12.43
C PHE A 64 16.13 -11.12 12.68
N LYS A 65 17.24 -10.46 13.04
CA LYS A 65 17.27 -9.00 13.20
C LYS A 65 16.93 -8.27 11.89
N THR A 66 17.51 -8.73 10.78
CA THR A 66 17.24 -8.16 9.44
C THR A 66 15.78 -8.36 9.07
N MET A 67 15.23 -9.56 9.30
CA MET A 67 13.83 -9.86 9.03
C MET A 67 12.89 -8.97 9.85
N LEU A 68 13.15 -8.81 11.14
CA LEU A 68 12.34 -7.97 12.03
C LEU A 68 12.30 -6.52 11.56
N VAL A 69 13.44 -5.92 11.21
CA VAL A 69 13.49 -4.53 10.75
C VAL A 69 12.76 -4.35 9.43
N TRP A 70 13.10 -5.15 8.41
CA TRP A 70 12.50 -5.01 7.08
C TRP A 70 11.01 -5.30 7.09
N PHE A 71 10.58 -6.34 7.80
CA PHE A 71 9.16 -6.70 7.84
C PHE A 71 8.36 -5.70 8.66
N SER A 72 8.94 -5.10 9.70
CA SER A 72 8.30 -4.00 10.44
C SER A 72 8.10 -2.77 9.55
N ILE A 73 9.10 -2.40 8.74
CA ILE A 73 8.97 -1.27 7.79
C ILE A 73 7.86 -1.56 6.77
N VAL A 74 7.85 -2.76 6.18
CA VAL A 74 6.80 -3.17 5.24
C VAL A 74 5.42 -3.16 5.89
N LEU A 75 5.32 -3.65 7.13
CA LEU A 75 4.07 -3.64 7.89
C LEU A 75 3.55 -2.22 8.09
N LEU A 76 4.42 -1.27 8.44
CA LEU A 76 4.06 0.13 8.60
C LEU A 76 3.55 0.74 7.28
N ILE A 77 4.20 0.44 6.14
CA ILE A 77 3.74 0.91 4.82
C ILE A 77 2.33 0.39 4.53
N ILE A 78 2.08 -0.91 4.77
CA ILE A 78 0.76 -1.51 4.56
C ILE A 78 -0.28 -0.88 5.49
N PHE A 79 0.06 -0.63 6.75
CA PHE A 79 -0.83 0.04 7.71
C PHE A 79 -1.24 1.44 7.26
N ILE A 80 -0.31 2.22 6.69
CA ILE A 80 -0.60 3.56 6.16
C ILE A 80 -1.49 3.48 4.90
N ALA A 81 -1.32 2.42 4.10
CA ALA A 81 -2.07 2.23 2.87
C ALA A 81 -3.52 1.77 3.10
N ILE A 82 -3.92 1.44 4.34
CA ILE A 82 -5.30 1.18 4.72
C ILE A 82 -6.02 2.53 4.95
N PRO A 83 -7.16 2.80 4.27
CA PRO A 83 -7.90 4.04 4.44
C PRO A 83 -8.69 4.02 5.76
N TRP A 84 -8.01 4.38 6.85
CA TRP A 84 -8.62 4.49 8.17
C TRP A 84 -9.65 5.62 8.23
N PRO A 85 -10.72 5.50 9.04
CA PRO A 85 -11.71 6.58 9.21
C PRO A 85 -11.09 7.88 9.75
N PHE A 86 -9.97 7.80 10.46
CA PHE A 86 -9.22 8.93 11.02
C PHE A 86 -8.03 9.38 10.15
N SER A 87 -7.86 8.80 8.96
CA SER A 87 -6.74 9.18 8.06
C SER A 87 -7.04 10.49 7.34
N PRO A 88 -6.11 11.46 7.32
CA PRO A 88 -6.25 12.70 6.55
C PRO A 88 -6.32 12.49 5.04
N LEU A 89 -5.89 11.31 4.56
CA LEU A 89 -5.77 10.99 3.14
C LEU A 89 -7.06 10.41 2.56
N SER A 90 -7.81 9.64 3.35
CA SER A 90 -9.12 9.14 2.95
C SER A 90 -9.88 8.64 4.18
N SER A 91 -11.07 9.20 4.40
CA SER A 91 -11.93 8.84 5.53
C SER A 91 -13.05 7.90 5.07
N ARG A 92 -12.84 6.60 5.26
CA ARG A 92 -13.89 5.60 5.03
C ARG A 92 -14.58 5.19 6.34
N PRO A 93 -15.92 5.23 6.42
CA PRO A 93 -16.64 4.69 7.57
C PRO A 93 -16.39 3.19 7.70
N ASN A 94 -16.18 2.71 8.94
CA ASN A 94 -15.99 1.28 9.23
C ASN A 94 -17.25 0.45 8.92
N PHE A 95 -18.42 1.05 9.09
CA PHE A 95 -19.72 0.44 8.78
C PHE A 95 -20.45 1.28 7.74
N ARG A 96 -20.96 0.62 6.70
CA ARG A 96 -21.93 1.20 5.77
C ARG A 96 -23.27 0.52 6.08
N ALA A 97 -24.23 1.29 6.58
CA ALA A 97 -25.62 0.86 6.55
C ALA A 97 -26.06 0.92 5.09
N PHE A 98 -26.60 -0.19 4.57
CA PHE A 98 -27.18 -0.27 3.24
C PHE A 98 -28.63 0.21 3.28
#